data_AF-A0A2D7IWY5-F1
#
_entry.id   AF-A0A2D7IWY5-F1
#
_cell.length_a   1.000
_cell.length_b   1.000
_cell.length_c   1.000
_cell.angle_alpha   90.00
_cell.angle_beta   90.00
_cell.angle_gamma   90.00
#
_symmetry.space_group_name_H-M   'P 1'
#
loop_
_entity.id
_entity.type
_entity.pdbx_description
1 polymer ?
#
loop_
_entity_poly.entity_id
_entity_poly.type
_entity_poly.pdbx_seq_one_letter_code
_entity_poly.pdbx_strand_id
1 'polypeptide(L)'
;MKKSLFAGLAAASLMITPFANAGSFLRLPDIDGESQHEDYENWIEFTALSSEISNPSAEALGGRVTARAETTGLTISKQIDASSPLLMRAVASGQTFHEAVIEIVQPGDGGPYISYTLHNVMISAIDYSIEGSTTFETIQLNFESISWAFLGTDTQRRRQGYEGTQATWDIARGTTTVDSATSDRTTAPAIRDDFRTSTGNLRQVQ
;
A
#
# COMPACT_ATOMS: atom_id res chain seq x y z
N MET A 1 -17.52 -27.62 1.65
CA MET A 1 -17.13 -26.30 1.13
C MET A 1 -17.36 -25.29 2.25
N LYS A 2 -16.30 -24.85 2.93
CA LYS A 2 -16.40 -24.04 4.16
C LYS A 2 -16.34 -22.55 3.80
N LYS A 3 -17.50 -21.92 3.95
CA LYS A 3 -17.85 -20.50 4.19
C LYS A 3 -16.71 -19.48 4.09
N SER A 4 -16.76 -18.63 3.07
CA SER A 4 -16.08 -17.34 3.00
C SER A 4 -16.70 -16.37 4.01
N LEU A 5 -15.89 -15.84 4.92
CA LEU A 5 -16.25 -14.76 5.82
C LEU A 5 -15.19 -13.68 5.66
N PHE A 6 -15.34 -12.83 4.65
CA PHE A 6 -14.62 -11.55 4.60
C PHE A 6 -15.62 -10.49 5.03
N ALA A 7 -15.40 -10.00 6.26
CA ALA A 7 -16.20 -8.96 6.88
C ALA A 7 -16.09 -7.69 6.05
N GLY A 8 -17.26 -7.08 5.80
CA GLY A 8 -17.43 -5.95 4.90
C GLY A 8 -16.64 -4.71 5.32
N LEU A 9 -16.12 -4.03 4.31
CA LEU A 9 -15.76 -2.62 4.37
C LEU A 9 -17.04 -1.83 4.68
N ALA A 10 -17.18 -1.35 5.90
CA ALA A 10 -18.27 -0.45 6.26
C ALA A 10 -18.01 0.91 5.60
N ALA A 11 -18.80 1.23 4.57
CA ALA A 11 -18.84 2.56 3.98
C ALA A 11 -19.48 3.55 4.96
N ALA A 12 -18.66 4.21 5.79
CA ALA A 12 -19.09 5.41 6.50
C ALA A 12 -19.10 6.57 5.49
N SER A 13 -20.30 6.99 5.07
CA SER A 13 -20.50 8.20 4.27
C SER A 13 -20.45 9.41 5.19
N LEU A 14 -19.28 10.05 5.24
CA LEU A 14 -19.08 11.36 5.86
C LEU A 14 -18.74 12.36 4.76
N MET A 15 -19.38 13.53 4.79
CA MET A 15 -19.07 14.65 3.90
C MET A 15 -17.67 15.16 4.25
N ILE A 16 -16.65 14.82 3.45
CA ILE A 16 -15.26 15.22 3.70
C ILE A 16 -15.06 16.66 3.19
N THR A 17 -14.75 17.56 4.12
CA THR A 17 -14.19 18.88 3.85
C THR A 17 -12.77 18.74 3.28
N PRO A 18 -12.37 19.47 2.21
CA PRO A 18 -10.99 19.42 1.70
C PRO A 18 -10.02 20.07 2.68
N PHE A 19 -9.36 19.29 3.52
CA PHE A 19 -8.05 19.68 4.06
C PHE A 19 -7.01 18.76 3.41
N ALA A 20 -6.11 19.38 2.63
CA ALA A 20 -5.10 18.68 1.87
C ALA A 20 -4.02 18.14 2.81
N ASN A 21 -4.26 16.99 3.45
CA ASN A 21 -3.25 16.28 4.22
C ASN A 21 -2.36 15.50 3.26
N ALA A 22 -1.21 16.08 2.92
CA ALA A 22 -0.15 15.37 2.21
C ALA A 22 0.85 14.86 3.24
N GLY A 23 1.14 13.57 3.22
CA GLY A 23 2.02 12.99 4.22
C GLY A 23 2.12 11.48 4.12
N SER A 24 3.01 10.92 4.93
CA SER A 24 3.16 9.47 5.08
C SER A 24 3.04 9.15 6.56
N PHE A 25 2.11 8.26 6.89
CA PHE A 25 1.66 8.03 8.26
C PHE A 25 1.74 6.55 8.61
N LEU A 26 2.20 6.25 9.81
CA LEU A 26 2.25 4.92 10.41
C LEU A 26 1.40 4.91 11.68
N ARG A 27 0.46 3.97 11.77
CA ARG A 27 -0.27 3.64 12.98
C ARG A 27 0.29 2.38 13.60
N LEU A 28 0.70 2.48 14.86
CA LEU A 28 1.03 1.35 15.71
C LEU A 28 0.13 1.36 16.96
N PRO A 29 -0.48 0.24 17.34
CA PRO A 29 -1.21 0.14 18.60
C PRO A 29 -0.32 0.52 19.79
N ASP A 30 -0.87 1.27 20.73
CA ASP A 30 -0.21 1.70 21.98
C ASP A 30 1.06 2.58 21.79
N ILE A 31 1.30 3.08 20.57
CA ILE A 31 2.38 4.02 20.26
C ILE A 31 1.81 5.18 19.45
N ASP A 32 1.53 6.27 20.16
CA ASP A 32 1.10 7.53 19.56
C ASP A 32 2.31 8.31 19.02
N GLY A 33 2.17 8.84 17.81
CA GLY A 33 3.04 9.84 17.21
C GLY A 33 2.57 11.27 17.50
N GLU A 34 3.12 12.24 16.76
CA GLU A 34 2.84 13.67 16.96
C GLU A 34 1.97 14.29 15.86
N SER A 35 1.43 13.47 14.94
CA SER A 35 0.69 14.03 13.81
C SER A 35 -0.56 14.77 14.26
N GLN A 36 -0.77 15.94 13.66
CA GLN A 36 -1.94 16.80 13.85
C GLN A 36 -2.77 16.90 12.56
N HIS A 37 -2.47 16.08 11.56
CA HIS A 37 -3.24 16.02 10.33
C HIS A 37 -4.62 15.43 10.60
N GLU A 38 -5.67 16.04 10.03
CA GLU A 38 -7.03 15.49 10.08
C GLU A 38 -7.05 14.07 9.51
N ASP A 39 -7.79 13.17 10.15
CA ASP A 39 -7.86 11.73 9.88
C ASP A 39 -6.59 10.92 10.24
N TYR A 40 -5.51 11.60 10.62
CA TYR A 40 -4.22 11.00 10.98
C TYR A 40 -3.72 11.46 12.36
N GLU A 41 -4.60 11.95 13.23
CA GLU A 41 -4.20 12.46 14.54
C GLU A 41 -3.52 11.38 15.39
N ASN A 42 -2.38 11.73 15.99
CA ASN A 42 -1.52 10.84 16.77
C ASN A 42 -0.89 9.69 15.97
N TRP A 43 -0.97 9.70 14.62
CA TRP A 43 -0.16 8.78 13.83
C TRP A 43 1.29 9.23 13.83
N ILE A 44 2.19 8.29 13.56
CA ILE A 44 3.62 8.55 13.39
C ILE A 44 3.85 9.06 11.97
N GLU A 45 4.40 10.26 11.83
CA GLU A 45 4.83 10.77 10.54
C GLU A 45 6.21 10.22 10.16
N PHE A 46 6.37 9.86 8.89
CA PHE A 46 7.64 9.39 8.37
C PHE A 46 7.98 10.00 7.01
N THR A 47 9.27 10.00 6.68
CA THR A 47 9.81 10.65 5.48
C THR A 47 10.16 9.68 4.36
N ALA A 48 10.46 8.42 4.70
CA ALA A 48 10.78 7.39 3.72
C ALA A 48 10.31 6.00 4.17
N LEU A 49 9.96 5.18 3.19
CA LEU A 49 9.68 3.76 3.35
C LEU A 49 10.35 2.98 2.23
N SER A 50 10.98 1.86 2.58
CA SER A 50 11.52 0.90 1.61
C SER A 50 11.23 -0.54 2.06
N SER A 51 11.20 -1.45 1.08
CA SER A 51 11.03 -2.88 1.30
C SER A 51 11.71 -3.64 0.18
N GLU A 52 12.22 -4.82 0.50
CA GLU A 52 12.68 -5.77 -0.49
C GLU A 52 11.88 -7.06 -0.35
N ILE A 53 11.43 -7.58 -1.50
CA ILE A 53 10.81 -8.89 -1.63
C ILE A 53 11.52 -9.58 -2.80
N SER A 54 12.10 -10.73 -2.55
CA SER A 54 12.84 -11.49 -3.55
C SER A 54 12.35 -12.93 -3.56
N ASN A 55 12.43 -13.58 -4.73
CA ASN A 55 12.20 -15.01 -4.82
C ASN A 55 13.47 -15.69 -5.36
N PRO A 56 14.26 -16.35 -4.49
CA PRO A 56 15.50 -17.01 -4.91
C PRO A 56 15.28 -18.16 -5.91
N SER A 57 14.03 -18.65 -6.09
CA SER A 57 13.73 -19.60 -7.17
C SER A 57 13.80 -18.98 -8.56
N ALA A 58 13.80 -17.65 -8.69
CA ALA A 58 13.86 -16.95 -9.97
C ALA A 58 15.22 -17.12 -10.68
N GLU A 59 16.30 -17.40 -9.95
CA GLU A 59 17.65 -17.56 -10.49
C GLU A 59 17.85 -18.92 -11.20
N ALA A 60 16.95 -19.88 -10.96
CA ALA A 60 17.01 -21.23 -11.52
C ALA A 60 15.96 -21.42 -12.63
N LEU A 61 16.07 -20.65 -13.73
CA LEU A 61 15.29 -20.87 -14.96
C LEU A 61 15.71 -22.19 -15.66
N GLY A 62 15.39 -23.34 -15.05
CA GLY A 62 15.67 -24.67 -15.62
C GLY A 62 15.92 -25.81 -14.63
N GLY A 63 15.93 -25.54 -13.31
CA GLY A 63 16.17 -26.55 -12.27
C GLY A 63 15.14 -26.52 -11.15
N ARG A 64 14.93 -27.66 -10.48
CA ARG A 64 14.05 -27.77 -9.30
C ARG A 64 14.69 -27.08 -8.10
N VAL A 65 14.48 -25.77 -7.97
CA VAL A 65 14.75 -25.03 -6.72
C VAL A 65 13.40 -24.73 -6.06
N THR A 66 13.20 -25.26 -4.86
CA THR A 66 11.98 -25.06 -4.04
C THR A 66 12.25 -24.05 -2.92
N ALA A 67 12.80 -22.89 -3.27
CA ALA A 67 12.95 -21.79 -2.33
C ALA A 67 11.67 -20.93 -2.33
N ARG A 68 11.31 -20.36 -1.17
CA ARG A 68 10.13 -19.50 -1.04
C ARG A 68 10.54 -18.04 -1.21
N ALA A 69 9.58 -17.17 -1.52
CA ALA A 69 9.81 -15.74 -1.48
C ALA A 69 10.21 -15.30 -0.06
N GLU A 70 11.12 -14.33 0.02
CA GLU A 70 11.69 -13.78 1.25
C GLU A 70 11.54 -12.26 1.25
N THR A 71 11.57 -11.65 2.43
CA THR A 71 11.54 -10.19 2.59
C THR A 71 12.48 -9.73 3.67
N THR A 72 13.05 -8.54 3.49
CA THR A 72 13.82 -7.82 4.52
C THR A 72 12.92 -7.10 5.53
N GLY A 73 11.60 -7.14 5.35
CA GLY A 73 10.64 -6.37 6.12
C GLY A 73 10.36 -5.00 5.50
N LEU A 74 9.89 -4.06 6.33
CA LEU A 74 9.78 -2.65 5.96
C LEU A 74 10.79 -1.83 6.75
N THR A 75 11.50 -0.95 6.05
CA THR A 75 12.36 0.07 6.67
C THR A 75 11.66 1.42 6.57
N ILE A 76 11.46 2.09 7.70
CA ILE A 76 10.84 3.41 7.80
C ILE A 76 11.85 4.41 8.36
N SER A 77 11.96 5.58 7.75
CA SER A 77 12.77 6.69 8.26
C SER A 77 11.89 7.83 8.75
N LYS A 78 12.15 8.36 9.94
CA LYS A 78 11.44 9.50 10.53
C LYS A 78 12.38 10.42 11.32
N GLN A 79 11.88 11.59 11.72
CA GLN A 79 12.52 12.42 12.74
C GLN A 79 12.30 11.82 14.12
N ILE A 80 13.16 12.14 15.09
CA ILE A 80 12.88 11.79 16.49
C ILE A 80 11.69 12.63 16.97
N ASP A 81 10.71 11.99 17.60
CA ASP A 81 9.49 12.61 18.13
C ASP A 81 9.03 11.90 19.42
N ALA A 82 7.85 12.23 19.95
CA ALA A 82 7.29 11.59 21.15
C ALA A 82 7.14 10.06 21.05
N SER A 83 7.02 9.49 19.85
CA SER A 83 6.92 8.03 19.66
C SER A 83 8.27 7.32 19.84
N SER A 84 9.39 8.00 19.60
CA SER A 84 10.74 7.41 19.62
C SER A 84 11.07 6.60 20.89
N PRO A 85 10.90 7.12 22.13
CA PRO A 85 11.17 6.31 23.33
C PRO A 85 10.25 5.09 23.47
N LEU A 86 9.02 5.15 22.95
CA LEU A 86 8.08 4.02 22.97
C LEU A 86 8.49 2.95 21.95
N LEU A 87 8.94 3.36 20.76
CA LEU A 87 9.50 2.49 19.74
C LEU A 87 10.76 1.78 20.24
N MET A 88 11.68 2.51 20.89
CA MET A 88 12.87 1.94 21.52
C MET A 88 12.51 0.92 22.60
N ARG A 89 11.51 1.21 23.44
CA ARG A 89 11.01 0.27 24.45
C ARG A 89 10.39 -0.98 23.80
N ALA A 90 9.63 -0.82 22.73
CA ALA A 90 9.02 -1.94 22.01
C ALA A 90 10.10 -2.88 21.43
N VAL A 91 11.18 -2.34 20.86
CA VAL A 91 12.35 -3.12 20.44
C VAL A 91 12.99 -3.85 21.63
N ALA A 92 13.31 -3.12 22.70
CA ALA A 92 14.00 -3.68 23.87
C ALA A 92 13.20 -4.78 24.60
N SER A 93 11.87 -4.73 24.53
CA SER A 93 10.97 -5.70 25.14
C SER A 93 10.54 -6.84 24.21
N GLY A 94 10.86 -6.76 22.91
CA GLY A 94 10.33 -7.69 21.91
C GLY A 94 8.80 -7.60 21.77
N GLN A 95 8.23 -6.40 21.95
CA GLN A 95 6.79 -6.18 21.84
C GLN A 95 6.31 -6.54 20.44
N THR A 96 5.22 -7.31 20.37
CA THR A 96 4.52 -7.63 19.13
C THR A 96 3.19 -6.88 19.08
N PHE A 97 2.88 -6.33 17.92
CA PHE A 97 1.65 -5.62 17.62
C PHE A 97 0.77 -6.50 16.74
N HIS A 98 -0.53 -6.58 17.04
CA HIS A 98 -1.44 -7.36 16.22
C HIS A 98 -1.51 -6.83 14.78
N GLU A 99 -1.45 -5.51 14.61
CA GLU A 99 -1.57 -4.84 13.33
C GLU A 99 -0.71 -3.57 13.28
N ALA A 100 -0.17 -3.23 12.12
CA ALA A 100 0.33 -1.89 11.81
C ALA A 100 -0.26 -1.43 10.48
N VAL A 101 -0.63 -0.14 10.39
CA VAL A 101 -1.20 0.44 9.18
C VAL A 101 -0.30 1.56 8.70
N ILE A 102 0.05 1.54 7.42
CA ILE A 102 0.88 2.56 6.77
C ILE A 102 0.10 3.16 5.63
N GLU A 103 0.01 4.48 5.58
CA GLU A 103 -0.74 5.19 4.56
C GLU A 103 0.05 6.35 3.98
N ILE A 104 -0.05 6.52 2.66
CA ILE A 104 0.59 7.62 1.94
C ILE A 104 -0.49 8.41 1.23
N VAL A 105 -0.52 9.71 1.51
CA VAL A 105 -1.55 10.63 1.07
C VAL A 105 -0.95 11.70 0.18
N GLN A 106 -1.59 11.92 -0.96
CA GLN A 106 -1.24 12.98 -1.89
C GLN A 106 -2.07 14.23 -1.55
N PRO A 107 -1.55 15.46 -1.75
CA PRO A 107 -2.36 16.66 -1.57
C PRO A 107 -3.64 16.60 -2.42
N GLY A 108 -4.79 16.92 -1.81
CA GLY A 108 -6.08 17.04 -2.48
C GLY A 108 -7.16 16.11 -1.92
N ASP A 109 -8.26 15.97 -2.67
CA ASP A 109 -9.44 15.22 -2.25
C ASP A 109 -9.30 13.75 -2.61
N GLY A 110 -8.96 12.90 -1.64
CA GLY A 110 -8.96 11.46 -1.90
C GLY A 110 -8.61 10.52 -0.75
N GLY A 111 -8.02 10.98 0.35
CA GLY A 111 -7.43 10.04 1.32
C GLY A 111 -6.25 9.26 0.72
N PRO A 112 -5.81 8.15 1.32
CA PRO A 112 -4.57 7.48 0.95
C PRO A 112 -4.63 6.95 -0.49
N TYR A 113 -3.53 7.03 -1.24
CA TYR A 113 -3.40 6.38 -2.55
C TYR A 113 -2.60 5.07 -2.48
N ILE A 114 -1.82 4.89 -1.41
CA ILE A 114 -1.18 3.64 -1.01
C ILE A 114 -1.57 3.37 0.45
N SER A 115 -1.97 2.14 0.76
CA SER A 115 -2.18 1.65 2.12
C SER A 115 -1.57 0.26 2.27
N TYR A 116 -0.74 0.07 3.30
CA TYR A 116 -0.20 -1.23 3.70
C TYR A 116 -0.73 -1.61 5.07
N THR A 117 -1.26 -2.83 5.19
CA THR A 117 -1.69 -3.40 6.47
C THR A 117 -0.82 -4.60 6.79
N LEU A 118 -0.10 -4.52 7.90
CA LEU A 118 0.78 -5.58 8.39
C LEU A 118 0.10 -6.29 9.55
N HIS A 119 0.24 -7.61 9.65
CA HIS A 119 -0.26 -8.37 10.81
C HIS A 119 0.85 -9.14 11.52
N ASN A 120 0.70 -9.26 12.84
CA ASN A 120 1.68 -9.82 13.77
C ASN A 120 3.07 -9.17 13.59
N VAL A 121 3.12 -7.88 13.89
CA VAL A 121 4.25 -6.99 13.60
C VAL A 121 5.17 -6.88 14.79
N MET A 122 6.47 -6.89 14.56
CA MET A 122 7.48 -6.57 15.58
C MET A 122 8.44 -5.54 15.02
N ILE A 123 8.84 -4.58 15.86
CA ILE A 123 9.94 -3.69 15.53
C ILE A 123 11.24 -4.44 15.84
N SER A 124 11.98 -4.82 14.80
CA SER A 124 13.16 -5.67 14.94
C SER A 124 14.44 -4.89 15.22
N ALA A 125 14.50 -3.64 14.74
CA ALA A 125 15.62 -2.75 14.99
C ALA A 125 15.17 -1.28 14.96
N ILE A 126 15.90 -0.46 15.70
CA ILE A 126 15.85 0.99 15.59
C ILE A 126 17.27 1.53 15.65
N ASP A 127 17.62 2.35 14.66
CA ASP A 127 18.90 3.04 14.56
C ASP A 127 18.62 4.55 14.55
N TYR A 128 19.25 5.31 15.44
CA TYR A 128 19.05 6.77 15.51
C TYR A 128 20.38 7.52 15.50
N SER A 129 20.36 8.71 14.89
CA SER A 129 21.50 9.62 14.83
C SER A 129 21.04 11.04 15.13
N ILE A 130 21.88 11.79 15.86
CA ILE A 130 21.65 13.19 16.20
C ILE A 130 22.91 13.96 15.81
N GLU A 131 22.77 14.85 14.84
CA GLU A 131 23.84 15.69 14.31
C GLU A 131 23.47 17.16 14.50
N GLY A 132 23.90 17.75 15.62
CA GLY A 132 23.52 19.11 16.00
C GLY A 132 22.02 19.19 16.29
N SER A 133 21.27 19.93 15.47
CA SER A 133 19.81 20.05 15.56
C SER A 133 19.06 19.06 14.66
N THR A 134 19.78 18.28 13.86
CA THR A 134 19.19 17.35 12.91
C THR A 134 19.08 15.98 13.55
N THR A 135 17.86 15.43 13.60
CA THR A 135 17.60 14.14 14.24
C THR A 135 17.01 13.17 13.22
N PHE A 136 17.52 11.95 13.14
CA PHE A 136 16.93 10.93 12.29
C PHE A 136 16.89 9.61 13.03
N GLU A 137 15.84 8.84 12.80
CA GLU A 137 15.80 7.44 13.17
C GLU A 137 15.24 6.57 12.04
N THR A 138 15.74 5.35 11.98
CA THR A 138 15.35 4.31 11.03
C THR A 138 14.82 3.13 11.82
N ILE A 139 13.65 2.65 11.44
CA ILE A 139 12.89 1.61 12.13
C ILE A 139 12.70 0.46 11.16
N GLN A 140 12.99 -0.76 11.63
CA GLN A 140 12.76 -1.99 10.86
C GLN A 140 11.54 -2.73 11.43
N LEU A 141 10.57 -3.02 10.57
CA LEU A 141 9.37 -3.77 10.88
C LEU A 141 9.41 -5.14 10.22
N ASN A 142 9.24 -6.18 11.03
CA ASN A 142 8.99 -7.55 10.58
C ASN A 142 7.55 -7.92 10.88
N PHE A 143 6.95 -8.78 10.05
CA PHE A 143 5.54 -9.13 10.11
C PHE A 143 5.30 -10.54 9.57
N GLU A 144 4.18 -11.16 9.93
CA GLU A 144 3.79 -12.46 9.39
C GLU A 144 3.02 -12.37 8.07
N SER A 145 2.29 -11.28 7.87
CA SER A 145 1.55 -11.05 6.64
C SER A 145 1.41 -9.56 6.33
N ILE A 146 1.23 -9.25 5.05
CA ILE A 146 1.09 -7.91 4.53
C ILE A 146 -0.02 -7.87 3.47
N SER A 147 -0.87 -6.85 3.55
CA SER A 147 -1.78 -6.44 2.49
C SER A 147 -1.25 -5.18 1.84
N TRP A 148 -1.06 -5.18 0.53
CA TRP A 148 -0.78 -4.00 -0.27
C TRP A 148 -2.05 -3.52 -0.96
N ALA A 149 -2.38 -2.24 -0.83
CA ALA A 149 -3.44 -1.60 -1.57
C ALA A 149 -2.92 -0.38 -2.34
N PHE A 150 -3.21 -0.32 -3.64
CA PHE A 150 -3.04 0.86 -4.47
C PHE A 150 -4.42 1.39 -4.86
N LEU A 151 -4.79 2.54 -4.30
CA LEU A 151 -6.12 3.14 -4.39
C LEU A 151 -6.23 4.16 -5.54
N GLY A 152 -5.13 4.40 -6.26
CA GLY A 152 -5.07 5.33 -7.37
C GLY A 152 -4.71 6.76 -6.96
N THR A 153 -3.94 7.43 -7.80
CA THR A 153 -3.51 8.83 -7.61
C THR A 153 -4.45 9.83 -8.27
N ASP A 154 -5.33 9.37 -9.16
CA ASP A 154 -6.29 10.21 -9.87
C ASP A 154 -7.57 10.38 -9.05
N THR A 155 -7.75 11.57 -8.49
CA THR A 155 -8.91 11.94 -7.67
C THR A 155 -10.23 11.89 -8.44
N GLN A 156 -10.23 12.18 -9.75
CA GLN A 156 -11.43 12.07 -10.58
C GLN A 156 -11.82 10.62 -10.78
N ARG A 157 -10.85 9.75 -11.04
CA ARG A 157 -11.09 8.31 -11.20
C ARG A 157 -11.64 7.70 -9.91
N ARG A 158 -11.13 8.11 -8.75
CA ARG A 158 -11.64 7.67 -7.43
C ARG A 158 -13.07 8.14 -7.18
N ARG A 159 -13.40 9.40 -7.52
CA ARG A 159 -14.79 9.92 -7.46
C ARG A 159 -15.75 9.15 -8.37
N GLN A 160 -15.25 8.52 -9.43
CA GLN A 160 -16.02 7.67 -10.33
C GLN A 160 -16.13 6.21 -9.84
N GLY A 161 -15.75 5.92 -8.59
CA GLY A 161 -15.91 4.60 -7.98
C GLY A 161 -14.74 3.65 -8.22
N TYR A 162 -13.56 4.14 -8.60
CA TYR A 162 -12.37 3.31 -8.60
C TYR A 162 -11.89 3.03 -7.16
N GLU A 163 -11.99 1.77 -6.76
CA GLU A 163 -11.64 1.31 -5.40
C GLU A 163 -10.18 0.85 -5.26
N GLY A 164 -9.43 0.78 -6.36
CA GLY A 164 -8.04 0.36 -6.34
C GLY A 164 -7.80 -1.13 -6.66
N THR A 165 -6.59 -1.59 -6.36
CA THR A 165 -6.17 -2.98 -6.44
C THR A 165 -5.53 -3.38 -5.12
N GLN A 166 -5.88 -4.56 -4.60
CA GLN A 166 -5.30 -5.11 -3.38
C GLN A 166 -4.66 -6.48 -3.62
N ALA A 167 -3.57 -6.75 -2.92
CA ALA A 167 -2.95 -8.06 -2.86
C ALA A 167 -2.49 -8.35 -1.42
N THR A 168 -2.52 -9.62 -1.01
CA THR A 168 -2.07 -10.05 0.31
C THR A 168 -1.02 -11.13 0.17
N TRP A 169 -0.05 -11.12 1.08
CA TRP A 169 0.92 -12.20 1.26
C TRP A 169 0.99 -12.61 2.73
N ASP A 170 0.73 -13.89 2.99
CA ASP A 170 1.01 -14.54 4.26
C ASP A 170 2.35 -15.25 4.15
N ILE A 171 3.36 -14.70 4.82
CA ILE A 171 4.75 -15.16 4.78
C ILE A 171 4.86 -16.48 5.53
N ALA A 172 4.24 -16.57 6.71
CA ALA A 172 4.27 -17.76 7.55
C ALA A 172 3.68 -18.99 6.85
N ARG A 173 2.58 -18.79 6.11
CA ARG A 173 1.91 -19.85 5.33
C ARG A 173 2.47 -19.99 3.91
N GLY A 174 3.17 -19.00 3.39
CA GLY A 174 3.70 -18.96 2.02
C GLY A 174 2.60 -18.85 0.96
N THR A 175 1.51 -18.14 1.27
CA THR A 175 0.32 -18.02 0.39
C THR A 175 0.07 -16.58 -0.02
N THR A 176 -0.31 -16.34 -1.27
CA THR A 176 -0.69 -15.02 -1.77
C THR A 176 -2.13 -15.01 -2.32
N THR A 177 -2.81 -13.87 -2.19
CA THR A 177 -4.13 -13.62 -2.80
C THR A 177 -4.13 -12.24 -3.46
N VAL A 178 -4.93 -12.07 -4.51
CA VAL A 178 -5.10 -10.78 -5.20
C VAL A 178 -6.59 -10.53 -5.38
N ASP A 179 -7.05 -9.39 -4.87
CA ASP A 179 -8.42 -8.91 -5.03
C ASP A 179 -8.35 -7.62 -5.87
N SER A 180 -8.68 -7.75 -7.15
CA SER A 180 -8.85 -6.60 -8.03
C SER A 180 -10.33 -6.22 -8.07
N ALA A 181 -10.67 -5.03 -7.55
CA ALA A 181 -11.96 -4.40 -7.79
C ALA A 181 -12.02 -3.97 -9.26
N THR A 182 -12.31 -4.92 -10.15
CA THR A 182 -12.54 -4.63 -11.55
C THR A 182 -13.95 -4.07 -11.67
N SER A 183 -14.09 -2.73 -11.62
CA SER A 183 -15.21 -2.07 -12.24
C SER A 183 -15.24 -2.51 -13.71
N ASP A 184 -16.25 -3.33 -14.00
CA ASP A 184 -16.58 -3.91 -15.28
C ASP A 184 -16.27 -2.96 -16.46
N ARG A 185 -15.36 -3.37 -17.35
CA ARG A 185 -15.13 -2.72 -18.66
C ARG A 185 -16.04 -3.29 -19.75
N THR A 186 -17.15 -3.92 -19.41
CA THR A 186 -18.17 -4.38 -20.36
C THR A 186 -19.31 -3.37 -20.46
N THR A 187 -19.04 -2.17 -20.99
CA THR A 187 -19.96 -1.42 -21.87
C THR A 187 -19.26 -0.16 -22.38
N ALA A 188 -18.31 -0.31 -23.30
CA ALA A 188 -18.08 0.73 -24.30
C ALA A 188 -18.94 0.39 -25.53
N PRO A 189 -19.80 1.28 -26.04
CA PRO A 189 -20.57 1.00 -27.24
C PRO A 189 -19.59 0.84 -28.41
N ALA A 190 -19.75 -0.25 -29.17
CA ALA A 190 -18.96 -0.55 -30.34
C ALA A 190 -18.98 0.66 -31.30
N ILE A 191 -17.83 1.29 -31.50
CA ILE A 191 -17.62 2.23 -32.60
C ILE A 191 -17.75 1.38 -33.87
N ARG A 192 -18.82 1.62 -34.64
CA ARG A 192 -19.02 1.01 -35.95
C ARG A 192 -17.91 1.48 -36.89
N ASP A 193 -17.18 0.51 -37.42
CA ASP A 193 -16.11 0.68 -38.38
C ASP A 193 -16.72 0.97 -39.77
N ASP A 194 -17.12 2.22 -40.04
CA ASP A 194 -17.50 2.65 -41.39
C ASP A 194 -16.24 3.00 -42.21
N PHE A 195 -15.36 2.01 -42.41
CA PHE A 195 -14.26 2.12 -43.35
C PHE A 195 -14.76 1.77 -44.76
N ARG A 196 -15.38 2.75 -45.42
CA ARG A 196 -15.79 2.66 -46.83
C ARG A 196 -14.54 2.69 -47.71
N THR A 197 -14.06 1.52 -48.12
CA THR A 197 -13.02 1.38 -49.16
C THR A 197 -13.54 1.90 -50.50
N SER A 198 -13.14 3.11 -50.88
CA SER A 198 -13.25 3.62 -52.24
C SER A 198 -12.01 3.20 -53.02
N THR A 199 -12.08 2.07 -53.73
CA THR A 199 -11.18 1.83 -54.88
C THR A 199 -11.81 0.81 -55.83
N GLY A 200 -12.00 1.22 -57.10
CA GLY A 200 -12.15 0.28 -58.21
C GLY A 200 -13.29 0.59 -59.18
N ASN A 201 -13.01 1.43 -60.19
CA ASN A 201 -12.92 0.99 -61.60
C ASN A 201 -12.90 2.20 -62.54
N LEU A 202 -11.74 2.51 -63.11
CA LEU A 202 -11.64 3.19 -64.39
C LEU A 202 -11.25 2.14 -65.44
N ARG A 203 -12.21 1.76 -66.29
CA ARG A 203 -11.96 1.15 -67.58
C ARG A 203 -12.68 1.96 -68.65
N GLN A 204 -11.91 2.43 -69.63
CA GLN A 204 -12.37 3.01 -70.89
C GLN A 204 -13.24 2.02 -71.67
N VAL A 205 -14.36 2.49 -72.24
CA VAL A 205 -14.92 2.30 -73.62
C VAL A 205 -16.15 3.25 -73.62
N GLN A 206 -16.33 4.25 -74.48
CA GLN A 206 -16.37 4.30 -75.94
C GLN A 206 -16.22 5.76 -76.40
#